data_AF-A0A946MV44-F1
#
_entry.id   AF-A0A946MV44-F1
#
_cell.length_a   1.000
_cell.length_b   1.000
_cell.length_c   1.000
_cell.angle_alpha   90.00
_cell.angle_beta   90.00
_cell.angle_gamma   90.00
#
_symmetry.space_group_name_H-M   'P 1'
#
loop_
_entity.id
_entity.type
_entity.pdbx_description
1 polymer ?
#
loop_
_entity_poly.entity_id
_entity_poly.type
_entity_poly.pdbx_seq_one_letter_code
_entity_poly.pdbx_strand_id
1 'polypeptide(L)'
;MLMKAGGQIMSAAEYEESLRRYQPTVYVDGDLIESVVDEPRLQPGIRAVGVTYDFAQRPEYGGLMLADQASSGKTVNRMLHINRHSEDLLSKLEAVRLICRESGCAQRYLTHDALNAIHQATWQISEDTGGEQYERFLAYLHRVQDEDLTLGVAMTDGKGDRSKRPADQVVADSYVHIQERRAEGIVISGVKAIVTGGPYMHELLVMPCRTMRKEDADFAVCCAVPIDAKGLTIISRPAGRPGEADAHFSAKYGQSTAVCHFDQVLVPWDQVFFAGEHDYTEHLVTSYANHHRHSCIGARAGFGDLLIGAGALMTEANGLDMATVPHLRDSMAELIKLVEGFFACGVAASVYGIEDPSGSWMPEPIFSNVGKLLLATQIYDMHRIAHEVSGGL
;
A
#
# COMPACT_ATOMS: atom_id res chain seq x y z
N MET A 1 17.24 20.10 9.48
CA MET A 1 18.20 19.16 8.85
C MET A 1 18.34 19.62 7.41
N LEU A 2 19.55 20.00 6.97
CA LEU A 2 19.76 20.42 5.58
C LEU A 2 19.57 19.19 4.69
N MET A 3 18.58 19.21 3.80
CA MET A 3 18.34 18.12 2.84
C MET A 3 19.61 17.91 2.01
N LYS A 4 20.05 16.64 1.86
CA LYS A 4 21.09 16.29 0.88
C LYS A 4 20.52 16.54 -0.53
N ALA A 5 21.38 16.74 -1.53
CA ALA A 5 20.95 16.80 -2.92
C ALA A 5 20.14 15.52 -3.23
N GLY A 6 18.83 15.66 -3.39
CA GLY A 6 17.87 14.55 -3.37
C GLY A 6 17.02 14.47 -4.63
N GLY A 7 16.21 13.42 -4.71
CA GLY A 7 15.11 13.32 -5.68
C GLY A 7 14.09 14.44 -5.46
N GLN A 8 13.20 14.66 -6.44
CA GLN A 8 12.06 15.55 -6.22
C GLN A 8 11.27 15.06 -4.99
N ILE A 9 10.82 15.96 -4.13
CA ILE A 9 9.80 15.62 -3.12
C ILE A 9 8.59 16.44 -3.54
N MET A 10 7.54 15.77 -4.01
CA MET A 10 6.33 16.44 -4.49
C MET A 10 5.45 16.91 -3.32
N SER A 11 4.68 17.96 -3.56
CA SER A 11 3.48 18.34 -2.82
C SER A 11 2.26 17.56 -3.31
N ALA A 12 1.13 17.61 -2.61
CA ALA A 12 -0.10 16.98 -3.08
C ALA A 12 -0.56 17.54 -4.43
N ALA A 13 -0.37 18.84 -4.67
CA ALA A 13 -0.71 19.49 -5.94
C ALA A 13 0.17 19.01 -7.09
N GLU A 14 1.47 18.83 -6.86
CA GLU A 14 2.39 18.28 -7.87
C GLU A 14 2.09 16.80 -8.15
N TYR A 15 1.71 16.02 -7.13
CA TYR A 15 1.21 14.66 -7.33
C TYR A 15 -0.09 14.63 -8.15
N GLU A 16 -1.05 15.50 -7.85
CA GLU A 16 -2.29 15.58 -8.61
C GLU A 16 -2.00 15.93 -10.09
N GLU A 17 -1.14 16.92 -10.32
CA GLU A 17 -0.72 17.32 -11.66
C GLU A 17 0.08 16.22 -12.38
N SER A 18 0.90 15.45 -11.65
CA SER A 18 1.70 14.37 -12.24
C SER A 18 0.82 13.26 -12.86
N LEU A 19 -0.40 13.07 -12.34
CA LEU A 19 -1.38 12.11 -12.88
C LEU A 19 -1.89 12.51 -14.27
N ARG A 20 -1.90 13.80 -14.63
CA ARG A 20 -2.30 14.27 -15.98
C ARG A 20 -1.40 13.77 -17.09
N ARG A 21 -0.19 13.30 -16.75
CA ARG A 21 0.78 12.75 -17.71
C ARG A 21 0.35 11.38 -18.26
N TYR A 22 -0.60 10.71 -17.60
CA TYR A 22 -1.03 9.35 -17.94
C TYR A 22 -2.45 9.34 -18.53
N GLN A 23 -2.73 8.37 -19.40
CA GLN A 23 -4.05 8.17 -20.01
C GLN A 23 -4.58 6.74 -19.75
N PRO A 24 -4.81 6.34 -18.49
CA PRO A 24 -5.23 4.99 -18.17
C PRO A 24 -6.66 4.71 -18.66
N THR A 25 -6.91 3.48 -19.11
CA THR A 25 -8.28 3.01 -19.39
C THR A 25 -8.95 2.59 -18.09
N VAL A 26 -9.73 3.49 -17.51
CA VAL A 26 -10.43 3.26 -16.24
C VAL A 26 -11.94 3.30 -16.44
N TYR A 27 -12.66 2.37 -15.80
CA TYR A 27 -14.11 2.41 -15.66
C TYR A 27 -14.49 2.61 -14.18
N VAL A 28 -15.41 3.52 -13.88
CA VAL A 28 -16.00 3.70 -12.54
C VAL A 28 -17.51 3.56 -12.66
N ASP A 29 -18.09 2.61 -11.93
CA ASP A 29 -19.53 2.29 -11.97
C ASP A 29 -20.09 2.05 -13.39
N GLY A 30 -19.26 1.57 -14.30
CA GLY A 30 -19.62 1.28 -15.70
C GLY A 30 -19.31 2.41 -16.69
N ASP A 31 -18.96 3.61 -16.21
CA ASP A 31 -18.58 4.73 -17.06
C ASP A 31 -17.08 4.70 -17.37
N LEU A 32 -16.72 4.83 -18.65
CA LEU A 32 -15.34 5.13 -19.06
C LEU A 32 -15.02 6.58 -18.67
N ILE A 33 -13.95 6.78 -17.90
CA ILE A 33 -13.52 8.12 -17.49
C ILE A 33 -12.48 8.71 -18.43
N GLU A 34 -12.66 9.97 -18.77
CA GLU A 34 -11.75 10.72 -19.65
C GLU A 34 -10.48 11.18 -18.93
N SER A 35 -10.61 11.58 -17.67
CA SER A 35 -9.52 12.09 -16.84
C SER A 35 -9.69 11.59 -15.40
N VAL A 36 -8.77 10.74 -14.95
CA VAL A 36 -8.75 10.22 -13.56
C VAL A 36 -8.66 11.37 -12.56
N VAL A 37 -7.81 12.35 -12.86
CA VAL A 37 -7.54 13.48 -11.98
C VAL A 37 -8.67 14.49 -11.95
N ASP A 38 -9.50 14.59 -12.99
CA ASP A 38 -10.66 15.49 -12.97
C ASP A 38 -11.96 14.78 -12.55
N GLU A 39 -11.96 13.44 -12.44
CA GLU A 39 -13.12 12.65 -12.07
C GLU A 39 -13.51 12.89 -10.59
N PRO A 40 -14.67 13.53 -10.31
CA PRO A 40 -15.09 13.83 -8.94
C PRO A 40 -15.25 12.58 -8.06
N ARG A 41 -15.61 11.43 -8.63
CA ARG A 41 -15.76 10.16 -7.90
C ARG A 41 -14.45 9.61 -7.36
N LEU A 42 -13.30 10.01 -7.92
CA LEU A 42 -11.97 9.53 -7.50
C LEU A 42 -11.23 10.54 -6.61
N GLN A 43 -11.69 11.80 -6.58
CA GLN A 43 -11.10 12.89 -5.81
C GLN A 43 -10.81 12.56 -4.34
N PRO A 44 -11.69 11.87 -3.57
CA PRO A 44 -11.38 11.56 -2.19
C PRO A 44 -10.18 10.60 -2.03
N GLY A 45 -9.96 9.73 -3.03
CA GLY A 45 -8.82 8.83 -3.11
C GLY A 45 -7.52 9.57 -3.42
N ILE A 46 -7.57 10.45 -4.42
CA ILE A 46 -6.43 11.31 -4.82
C ILE A 46 -5.99 12.16 -3.63
N ARG A 47 -6.91 12.85 -2.95
CA ARG A 47 -6.59 13.66 -1.77
C ARG A 47 -6.01 12.84 -0.62
N ALA A 48 -6.50 11.62 -0.40
CA ALA A 48 -5.98 10.74 0.65
C ALA A 48 -4.52 10.32 0.38
N VAL A 49 -4.15 10.04 -0.87
CA VAL A 49 -2.74 9.82 -1.26
C VAL A 49 -1.93 11.11 -1.13
N GLY A 50 -2.50 12.25 -1.54
CA GLY A 50 -1.89 13.58 -1.44
C GLY A 50 -1.40 13.95 -0.03
N VAL A 51 -2.09 13.50 1.02
CA VAL A 51 -1.66 13.71 2.42
C VAL A 51 -0.21 13.24 2.65
N THR A 52 0.21 12.16 2.00
CA THR A 52 1.57 11.63 2.16
C THR A 52 2.65 12.54 1.59
N TYR A 53 2.30 13.31 0.54
CA TYR A 53 3.17 14.28 -0.11
C TYR A 53 3.24 15.56 0.71
N ASP A 54 2.09 16.13 1.09
CA ASP A 54 2.03 17.35 1.89
C ASP A 54 2.70 17.19 3.26
N PHE A 55 2.55 16.04 3.92
CA PHE A 55 3.21 15.79 5.19
C PHE A 55 4.73 15.64 5.06
N ALA A 56 5.24 15.22 3.90
CA ALA A 56 6.67 15.18 3.61
C ALA A 56 7.27 16.59 3.39
N GLN A 57 6.45 17.56 2.99
CA GLN A 57 6.85 18.97 2.86
C GLN A 57 6.92 19.73 4.19
N ARG A 58 6.28 19.20 5.25
CA ARG A 58 6.19 19.87 6.55
C ARG A 58 7.50 19.71 7.33
N PRO A 59 8.25 20.79 7.62
CA PRO A 59 9.55 20.69 8.29
C PRO A 59 9.49 20.00 9.65
N GLU A 60 8.39 20.17 10.40
CA GLU A 60 8.15 19.53 11.69
C GLU A 60 8.03 18.00 11.62
N TYR A 61 7.66 17.46 10.45
CA TYR A 61 7.58 16.03 10.20
C TYR A 61 8.72 15.49 9.34
N GLY A 62 9.67 16.33 8.91
CA GLY A 62 10.74 15.92 7.99
C GLY A 62 11.56 14.73 8.49
N GLY A 63 11.87 14.67 9.79
CA GLY A 63 12.57 13.51 10.38
C GLY A 63 11.79 12.20 10.32
N LEU A 64 10.46 12.29 10.24
CA LEU A 64 9.54 11.16 10.21
C LEU A 64 9.09 10.81 8.78
N MET A 65 8.86 11.79 7.92
CA MET A 65 8.29 11.59 6.58
C MET A 65 9.35 11.48 5.48
N LEU A 66 10.60 11.81 5.76
CA LEU A 66 11.72 11.66 4.84
C LEU A 66 12.76 10.69 5.41
N ALA A 67 13.56 10.09 4.52
CA ALA A 67 14.63 9.18 4.88
C ALA A 67 15.82 9.32 3.91
N ASP A 68 17.02 8.95 4.37
CA ASP A 68 18.22 8.93 3.53
C ASP A 68 18.41 7.54 2.91
N GLN A 69 18.13 7.40 1.62
CA GLN A 69 18.30 6.13 0.91
C GLN A 69 19.78 5.76 0.80
N ALA A 70 20.17 4.61 1.36
CA ALA A 70 21.56 4.17 1.38
C ALA A 70 22.14 3.94 -0.03
N SER A 71 21.37 3.31 -0.91
CA SER A 71 21.83 2.92 -2.26
C SER A 71 22.10 4.11 -3.20
N SER A 72 21.41 5.23 -3.03
CA SER A 72 21.57 6.43 -3.88
C SER A 72 22.22 7.61 -3.15
N GLY A 73 22.28 7.58 -1.81
CA GLY A 73 22.78 8.67 -0.97
C GLY A 73 21.84 9.89 -0.89
N LYS A 74 20.66 9.81 -1.52
CA LYS A 74 19.67 10.88 -1.63
C LYS A 74 18.66 10.83 -0.49
N THR A 75 18.16 11.99 -0.10
CA THR A 75 16.94 12.07 0.73
C THR A 75 15.73 11.77 -0.15
N VAL A 76 14.83 10.91 0.33
CA VAL A 76 13.62 10.44 -0.37
C VAL A 76 12.40 10.49 0.55
N ASN A 77 11.20 10.44 -0.04
CA ASN A 77 9.98 10.24 0.73
C ASN A 77 10.03 8.89 1.45
N ARG A 78 9.67 8.85 2.74
CA ARG A 78 9.70 7.60 3.52
C ARG A 78 8.82 6.52 2.93
N MET A 79 7.75 6.86 2.20
CA MET A 79 6.89 5.89 1.51
C MET A 79 7.60 5.16 0.34
N LEU A 80 8.82 5.56 -0.03
CA LEU A 80 9.64 4.95 -1.08
C LEU A 80 10.97 4.37 -0.58
N HIS A 81 11.22 4.44 0.73
CA HIS A 81 12.51 4.09 1.32
C HIS A 81 12.66 2.58 1.56
N ILE A 82 13.88 2.05 1.44
CA ILE A 82 14.24 0.69 1.87
C ILE A 82 14.75 0.75 3.31
N ASN A 83 14.14 -0.02 4.23
CA ASN A 83 14.49 0.01 5.65
C ASN A 83 15.90 -0.51 5.88
N ARG A 84 16.71 0.23 6.66
CA ARG A 84 18.12 -0.12 6.93
C ARG A 84 18.32 -0.68 8.33
N HIS A 85 17.41 -0.37 9.26
CA HIS A 85 17.48 -0.79 10.65
C HIS A 85 16.10 -0.64 11.32
N SER A 86 15.99 -1.14 12.55
CA SER A 86 14.78 -1.08 13.38
C SER A 86 14.16 0.32 13.50
N GLU A 87 14.96 1.38 13.63
CA GLU A 87 14.45 2.76 13.69
C GLU A 87 13.73 3.21 12.40
N ASP A 88 14.11 2.70 11.23
CA ASP A 88 13.38 3.00 9.98
C ASP A 88 12.00 2.36 9.98
N LEU A 89 11.86 1.14 10.54
CA LEU A 89 10.58 0.47 10.72
C LEU A 89 9.68 1.24 11.69
N LEU A 90 10.23 1.68 12.83
CA LEU A 90 9.47 2.47 13.81
C LEU A 90 9.03 3.81 13.23
N SER A 91 9.94 4.49 12.53
CA SER A 91 9.64 5.74 11.82
C SER A 91 8.57 5.52 10.76
N LYS A 92 8.60 4.41 10.02
CA LYS A 92 7.51 4.05 9.08
C LYS A 92 6.19 3.87 9.82
N LEU A 93 6.17 3.11 10.92
CA LEU A 93 4.95 2.84 11.68
C LEU A 93 4.27 4.15 12.14
N GLU A 94 5.06 5.03 12.75
CA GLU A 94 4.63 6.33 13.25
C GLU A 94 4.20 7.27 12.11
N ALA A 95 4.95 7.30 10.99
CA ALA A 95 4.58 8.05 9.80
C ALA A 95 3.22 7.59 9.25
N VAL A 96 2.97 6.27 9.22
CA VAL A 96 1.70 5.71 8.73
C VAL A 96 0.56 6.04 9.70
N ARG A 97 0.75 5.97 11.02
CA ARG A 97 -0.25 6.43 12.01
C ARG A 97 -0.54 7.92 11.84
N LEU A 98 0.49 8.74 11.60
CA LEU A 98 0.37 10.18 11.38
C LEU A 98 -0.48 10.51 10.15
N ILE A 99 -0.17 9.96 8.97
CA ILE A 99 -0.93 10.28 7.75
C ILE A 99 -2.34 9.68 7.75
N CYS A 100 -2.55 8.53 8.41
CA CYS A 100 -3.86 7.89 8.48
C CYS A 100 -4.78 8.51 9.55
N ARG A 101 -4.24 9.27 10.52
CA ARG A 101 -5.09 10.09 11.41
C ARG A 101 -5.71 11.29 10.69
N GLU A 102 -5.17 11.70 9.55
CA GLU A 102 -5.75 12.77 8.71
C GLU A 102 -6.74 12.20 7.69
N SER A 103 -6.35 11.12 6.99
CA SER A 103 -7.06 10.62 5.80
C SER A 103 -7.83 9.31 6.02
N GLY A 104 -7.70 8.67 7.19
CA GLY A 104 -8.20 7.32 7.48
C GLY A 104 -7.38 6.21 6.80
N CYS A 105 -7.08 6.34 5.51
CA CYS A 105 -6.20 5.44 4.76
C CYS A 105 -5.45 6.22 3.67
N ALA A 106 -4.15 6.46 3.89
CA ALA A 106 -3.33 7.24 2.96
C ALA A 106 -2.77 6.43 1.78
N GLN A 107 -2.94 5.10 1.78
CA GLN A 107 -2.67 4.14 0.68
C GLN A 107 -1.20 4.00 0.23
N ARG A 108 -0.40 5.07 0.16
CA ARG A 108 0.96 5.06 -0.40
C ARG A 108 1.96 4.21 0.39
N TYR A 109 1.68 3.89 1.65
CA TYR A 109 2.53 2.98 2.43
C TYR A 109 2.57 1.55 1.84
N LEU A 110 1.60 1.18 1.00
CA LEU A 110 1.66 -0.07 0.23
C LEU A 110 2.86 -0.09 -0.73
N THR A 111 3.21 1.06 -1.31
CA THR A 111 4.40 1.22 -2.16
C THR A 111 5.66 0.88 -1.38
N HIS A 112 5.82 1.43 -0.17
CA HIS A 112 6.96 1.13 0.70
C HIS A 112 7.09 -0.38 0.96
N ASP A 113 5.98 -1.01 1.33
CA ASP A 113 5.94 -2.43 1.69
C ASP A 113 6.36 -3.32 0.50
N ALA A 114 5.89 -3.00 -0.71
CA ALA A 114 6.24 -3.74 -1.92
C ALA A 114 7.70 -3.52 -2.35
N LEU A 115 8.21 -2.29 -2.29
CA LEU A 115 9.60 -2.00 -2.65
C LEU A 115 10.58 -2.76 -1.73
N ASN A 116 10.32 -2.83 -0.43
CA ASN A 116 11.16 -3.60 0.49
C ASN A 116 11.11 -5.11 0.21
N ALA A 117 9.93 -5.66 -0.08
CA ALA A 117 9.81 -7.08 -0.41
C ALA A 117 10.50 -7.44 -1.73
N ILE A 118 10.35 -6.61 -2.76
CA ILE A 118 10.98 -6.83 -4.06
C ILE A 118 12.50 -6.71 -3.93
N HIS A 119 13.01 -5.72 -3.18
CA HIS A 119 14.44 -5.58 -2.88
C HIS A 119 15.05 -6.87 -2.34
N GLN A 120 14.38 -7.50 -1.37
CA GLN A 120 14.86 -8.72 -0.71
C GLN A 120 14.84 -9.91 -1.66
N ALA A 121 13.72 -10.09 -2.37
CA ALA A 121 13.56 -11.20 -3.31
C ALA A 121 14.52 -11.09 -4.49
N THR A 122 14.67 -9.92 -5.10
CA THR A 122 15.57 -9.76 -6.26
C THR A 122 17.03 -9.89 -5.85
N TRP A 123 17.41 -9.40 -4.66
CA TRP A 123 18.75 -9.63 -4.11
C TRP A 123 19.04 -11.13 -3.96
N GLN A 124 18.13 -11.87 -3.34
CA GLN A 124 18.30 -13.32 -3.14
C GLN A 124 18.43 -14.07 -4.48
N ILE A 125 17.58 -13.73 -5.46
CA ILE A 125 17.65 -14.32 -6.80
C ILE A 125 19.00 -14.03 -7.45
N SER A 126 19.47 -12.77 -7.41
CA SER A 126 20.76 -12.39 -7.99
C SER A 126 21.93 -13.09 -7.32
N GLU A 127 21.94 -13.22 -5.99
CA GLU A 127 23.00 -13.94 -5.27
C GLU A 127 23.06 -15.43 -5.62
N ASP A 128 21.90 -16.09 -5.73
CA ASP A 128 21.84 -17.52 -5.99
C ASP A 128 22.10 -17.88 -7.47
N THR A 129 21.72 -16.99 -8.39
CA THR A 129 21.72 -17.27 -9.84
C THR A 129 22.80 -16.52 -10.63
N GLY A 130 23.40 -15.48 -10.04
CA GLY A 130 24.30 -14.56 -10.74
C GLY A 130 23.60 -13.68 -11.78
N GLY A 131 22.28 -13.52 -11.70
CA GLY A 131 21.48 -12.74 -12.64
C GLY A 131 21.36 -11.26 -12.27
N GLU A 132 20.83 -10.46 -13.20
CA GLU A 132 20.74 -8.98 -13.11
C GLU A 132 19.41 -8.47 -12.51
N GLN A 133 18.66 -9.31 -11.79
CA GLN A 133 17.34 -8.98 -11.24
C GLN A 133 17.41 -7.83 -10.24
N TYR A 134 18.39 -7.89 -9.33
CA TYR A 134 18.59 -6.88 -8.29
C TYR A 134 19.03 -5.54 -8.87
N GLU A 135 19.96 -5.52 -9.83
CA GLU A 135 20.42 -4.31 -10.51
C GLU A 135 19.28 -3.62 -11.26
N ARG A 136 18.46 -4.41 -11.98
CA ARG A 136 17.24 -3.90 -12.64
C ARG A 136 16.28 -3.27 -11.65
N PHE A 137 16.03 -3.95 -10.52
CA PHE A 137 15.18 -3.40 -9.48
C PHE A 137 15.76 -2.13 -8.85
N LEU A 138 17.06 -2.06 -8.59
CA LEU A 138 17.69 -0.85 -8.05
C LEU A 138 17.58 0.34 -9.00
N ALA A 139 17.79 0.12 -10.30
CA ALA A 139 17.60 1.17 -11.31
C ALA A 139 16.15 1.69 -11.31
N TYR A 140 15.17 0.78 -11.26
CA TYR A 140 13.76 1.12 -11.13
C TYR A 140 13.47 1.90 -9.83
N LEU A 141 13.97 1.42 -8.70
CA LEU A 141 13.80 2.04 -7.38
C LEU A 141 14.31 3.49 -7.38
N HIS A 142 15.52 3.71 -7.92
CA HIS A 142 16.12 5.05 -7.96
C HIS A 142 15.32 6.00 -8.83
N ARG A 143 14.79 5.53 -9.97
CA ARG A 143 13.88 6.34 -10.80
C ARG A 143 12.61 6.72 -10.04
N VAL A 144 11.93 5.74 -9.43
CA VAL A 144 10.71 5.97 -8.64
C VAL A 144 10.95 6.95 -7.48
N GLN A 145 12.11 6.86 -6.84
CA GLN A 145 12.52 7.78 -5.77
C GLN A 145 12.85 9.18 -6.30
N ASP A 146 13.52 9.28 -7.43
CA ASP A 146 13.89 10.56 -8.04
C ASP A 146 12.68 11.34 -8.56
N GLU A 147 11.67 10.63 -9.05
CA GLU A 147 10.41 11.18 -9.54
C GLU A 147 9.28 11.20 -8.48
N ASP A 148 9.55 10.72 -7.26
CA ASP A 148 8.60 10.63 -6.13
C ASP A 148 7.26 9.97 -6.48
N LEU A 149 7.29 8.87 -7.23
CA LEU A 149 6.07 8.23 -7.75
C LEU A 149 5.28 7.52 -6.63
N THR A 150 4.00 7.31 -6.87
CA THR A 150 3.10 6.45 -6.07
C THR A 150 2.77 5.21 -6.89
N LEU A 151 2.99 4.02 -6.32
CA LEU A 151 2.84 2.73 -7.00
C LEU A 151 1.68 1.92 -6.41
N GLY A 152 0.81 1.42 -7.28
CA GLY A 152 -0.23 0.46 -6.91
C GLY A 152 0.34 -0.94 -6.73
N VAL A 153 -0.11 -1.66 -5.70
CA VAL A 153 0.34 -3.04 -5.47
C VAL A 153 -0.68 -4.02 -6.03
N ALA A 154 -0.34 -4.63 -7.14
CA ALA A 154 -1.17 -5.58 -7.87
C ALA A 154 -0.72 -7.01 -7.55
N MET A 155 -0.86 -7.41 -6.28
CA MET A 155 -0.48 -8.75 -5.81
C MET A 155 -1.64 -9.75 -5.96
N THR A 156 -2.80 -9.47 -5.38
CA THR A 156 -3.90 -10.45 -5.27
C THR A 156 -4.54 -10.73 -6.63
N ASP A 157 -4.51 -11.98 -7.08
CA ASP A 157 -5.16 -12.41 -8.32
C ASP A 157 -6.70 -12.60 -8.18
N GLY A 158 -7.39 -12.76 -9.30
CA GLY A 158 -8.81 -13.18 -9.33
C GLY A 158 -9.04 -14.56 -8.67
N LYS A 159 -8.04 -15.44 -8.72
CA LYS A 159 -7.91 -16.76 -8.07
C LYS A 159 -8.86 -17.88 -8.52
N GLY A 160 -9.87 -17.59 -9.35
CA GLY A 160 -10.72 -18.62 -9.96
C GLY A 160 -11.30 -19.61 -8.94
N ASP A 161 -11.14 -20.90 -9.20
CA ASP A 161 -11.48 -21.95 -8.24
C ASP A 161 -10.44 -22.00 -7.10
N ARG A 162 -10.87 -21.67 -5.88
CA ARG A 162 -9.96 -21.56 -4.72
C ARG A 162 -9.39 -22.90 -4.27
N SER A 163 -9.97 -24.04 -4.67
CA SER A 163 -9.39 -25.35 -4.37
C SER A 163 -8.25 -25.73 -5.31
N LYS A 164 -8.02 -24.94 -6.37
CA LYS A 164 -6.99 -25.20 -7.38
C LYS A 164 -5.84 -24.22 -7.27
N ARG A 165 -4.68 -24.64 -7.78
CA ARG A 165 -3.50 -23.78 -7.92
C ARG A 165 -3.47 -23.14 -9.32
N PRO A 166 -2.62 -22.13 -9.57
CA PRO A 166 -2.66 -21.35 -10.80
C PRO A 166 -2.63 -22.20 -12.09
N ALA A 167 -1.68 -23.13 -12.21
CA ALA A 167 -1.56 -24.01 -13.39
C ALA A 167 -2.73 -25.01 -13.53
N ASP A 168 -3.50 -25.23 -12.47
CA ASP A 168 -4.63 -26.16 -12.46
C ASP A 168 -5.98 -25.45 -12.76
N GLN A 169 -5.97 -24.13 -12.93
CA GLN A 169 -7.18 -23.36 -13.24
C GLN A 169 -7.69 -23.69 -14.65
N VAL A 170 -9.02 -23.76 -14.80
CA VAL A 170 -9.64 -23.88 -16.13
C VAL A 170 -9.46 -22.59 -16.94
N VAL A 171 -9.44 -21.45 -16.25
CA VAL A 171 -9.20 -20.12 -16.82
C VAL A 171 -7.88 -19.61 -16.27
N ALA A 172 -6.80 -19.71 -17.05
CA ALA A 172 -5.46 -19.27 -16.66
C ALA A 172 -5.46 -17.80 -16.21
N ASP A 173 -6.16 -16.93 -16.94
CA ASP A 173 -6.32 -15.48 -16.69
C ASP A 173 -6.95 -15.13 -15.33
N SER A 174 -7.47 -16.11 -14.60
CA SER A 174 -7.82 -15.92 -13.19
C SER A 174 -6.61 -15.58 -12.32
N TYR A 175 -5.39 -15.79 -12.84
CA TYR A 175 -4.12 -15.30 -12.34
C TYR A 175 -3.37 -14.56 -13.45
N VAL A 176 -2.61 -13.53 -13.09
CA VAL A 176 -1.65 -12.94 -14.03
C VAL A 176 -0.52 -13.92 -14.30
N HIS A 177 -0.20 -14.12 -15.58
CA HIS A 177 0.84 -15.03 -16.04
C HIS A 177 1.51 -14.53 -17.30
N ILE A 178 2.69 -15.07 -17.58
CA ILE A 178 3.45 -14.85 -18.80
C ILE A 178 2.82 -15.70 -19.91
N GLN A 179 2.28 -15.03 -20.92
CA GLN A 179 1.73 -15.69 -22.11
C GLN A 179 2.81 -15.93 -23.18
N GLU A 180 3.80 -15.04 -23.26
CA GLU A 180 4.87 -15.09 -24.26
C GLU A 180 6.14 -14.41 -23.74
N ARG A 181 7.31 -14.94 -24.12
CA ARG A 181 8.62 -14.32 -23.90
C ARG A 181 9.19 -13.87 -25.24
N ARG A 182 9.55 -12.59 -25.34
CA ARG A 182 10.07 -11.96 -26.55
C ARG A 182 11.47 -11.39 -26.31
N ALA A 183 12.13 -10.96 -27.39
CA ALA A 183 13.45 -10.35 -27.29
C ALA A 183 13.40 -9.03 -26.50
N GLU A 184 12.32 -8.26 -26.68
CA GLU A 184 12.11 -6.96 -26.07
C GLU A 184 11.49 -7.01 -24.65
N GLY A 185 10.91 -8.13 -24.23
CA GLY A 185 10.24 -8.24 -22.93
C GLY A 185 9.37 -9.50 -22.78
N ILE A 186 8.42 -9.44 -21.85
CA ILE A 186 7.39 -10.48 -21.65
C ILE A 186 6.01 -9.92 -21.98
N VAL A 187 5.10 -10.78 -22.45
CA VAL A 187 3.69 -10.45 -22.60
C VAL A 187 2.93 -11.12 -21.47
N ILE A 188 2.18 -10.34 -20.67
CA ILE A 188 1.39 -10.84 -19.55
C ILE A 188 -0.11 -10.68 -19.80
N SER A 189 -0.86 -11.65 -19.30
CA SER A 189 -2.34 -11.66 -19.33
C SER A 189 -2.91 -12.13 -17.99
N GLY A 190 -4.10 -11.66 -17.64
CA GLY A 190 -4.84 -12.10 -16.47
C GLY A 190 -5.40 -10.97 -15.60
N VAL A 191 -5.80 -11.29 -14.37
CA VAL A 191 -6.54 -10.37 -13.51
C VAL A 191 -5.96 -10.25 -12.11
N LYS A 192 -5.73 -9.01 -11.67
CA LYS A 192 -5.49 -8.64 -10.27
C LYS A 192 -6.76 -8.06 -9.66
N ALA A 193 -7.21 -8.65 -8.57
CA ALA A 193 -8.39 -8.25 -7.83
C ALA A 193 -8.01 -7.45 -6.59
N ILE A 194 -8.69 -6.33 -6.34
CA ILE A 194 -8.53 -5.52 -5.12
C ILE A 194 -7.20 -4.74 -5.10
N VAL A 195 -6.90 -4.04 -6.19
CA VAL A 195 -5.79 -3.07 -6.25
C VAL A 195 -6.25 -1.76 -5.61
N THR A 196 -5.87 -1.53 -4.36
CA THR A 196 -6.20 -0.29 -3.63
C THR A 196 -5.61 0.92 -4.34
N GLY A 197 -6.47 1.89 -4.61
CA GLY A 197 -6.14 3.12 -5.32
C GLY A 197 -5.71 2.98 -6.78
N GLY A 198 -5.87 1.80 -7.37
CA GLY A 198 -5.45 1.48 -8.74
C GLY A 198 -5.61 2.61 -9.76
N PRO A 199 -6.79 3.25 -9.90
CA PRO A 199 -6.99 4.29 -10.91
C PRO A 199 -6.03 5.48 -10.86
N TYR A 200 -5.56 5.85 -9.68
CA TYR A 200 -4.78 7.06 -9.42
C TYR A 200 -3.36 6.74 -8.92
N MET A 201 -2.74 5.71 -9.51
CA MET A 201 -1.34 5.36 -9.30
C MET A 201 -0.53 5.71 -10.56
N HIS A 202 0.78 5.88 -10.44
CA HIS A 202 1.64 6.11 -11.61
C HIS A 202 1.92 4.80 -12.34
N GLU A 203 2.19 3.74 -11.57
CA GLU A 203 2.50 2.40 -12.08
C GLU A 203 1.93 1.33 -11.13
N LEU A 204 1.79 0.11 -11.64
CA LEU A 204 1.42 -1.08 -10.89
C LEU A 204 2.63 -1.98 -10.70
N LEU A 205 2.95 -2.32 -9.46
CA LEU A 205 3.83 -3.43 -9.12
C LEU A 205 3.02 -4.72 -9.18
N VAL A 206 3.17 -5.47 -10.27
CA VAL A 206 2.57 -6.79 -10.46
C VAL A 206 3.43 -7.80 -9.74
N MET A 207 2.83 -8.58 -8.84
CA MET A 207 3.54 -9.56 -8.01
C MET A 207 2.76 -10.88 -7.94
N PRO A 208 3.40 -12.04 -7.73
CA PRO A 208 2.69 -13.28 -7.43
C PRO A 208 1.93 -13.16 -6.10
N CYS A 209 0.76 -13.79 -5.98
CA CYS A 209 -0.05 -13.72 -4.75
C CYS A 209 0.20 -14.86 -3.74
N ARG A 210 1.05 -15.83 -4.07
CA ARG A 210 1.31 -17.03 -3.27
C ARG A 210 2.62 -17.70 -3.68
N THR A 211 3.08 -18.64 -2.85
CA THR A 211 4.11 -19.61 -3.24
C THR A 211 3.66 -20.40 -4.47
N MET A 212 4.45 -20.28 -5.53
CA MET A 212 4.30 -20.96 -6.81
C MET A 212 5.09 -22.26 -6.80
N ARG A 213 4.52 -23.31 -7.40
CA ARG A 213 5.26 -24.55 -7.68
C ARG A 213 6.01 -24.42 -9.00
N LYS A 214 6.80 -25.44 -9.33
CA LYS A 214 7.42 -25.58 -10.64
C LYS A 214 6.42 -25.53 -11.78
N GLU A 215 5.25 -26.16 -11.62
CA GLU A 215 4.18 -26.13 -12.62
C GLU A 215 3.56 -24.74 -12.78
N ASP A 216 3.69 -23.88 -11.76
CA ASP A 216 3.15 -22.52 -11.75
C ASP A 216 4.21 -21.48 -12.19
N ALA A 217 5.31 -21.89 -12.84
CA ALA A 217 6.44 -21.03 -13.18
C ALA A 217 6.05 -19.79 -14.01
N ASP A 218 5.14 -19.91 -14.99
CA ASP A 218 4.69 -18.75 -15.78
C ASP A 218 3.82 -17.76 -14.97
N PHE A 219 3.34 -18.15 -13.79
CA PHE A 219 2.65 -17.28 -12.84
C PHE A 219 3.61 -16.62 -11.84
N ALA A 220 4.88 -17.06 -11.80
CA ALA A 220 5.94 -16.45 -11.01
C ALA A 220 6.52 -15.22 -11.74
N VAL A 221 5.72 -14.15 -11.83
CA VAL A 221 6.09 -12.90 -12.50
C VAL A 221 6.04 -11.72 -11.52
N CYS A 222 7.12 -10.95 -11.47
CA CYS A 222 7.21 -9.70 -10.74
C CYS A 222 7.76 -8.61 -11.64
N CYS A 223 6.98 -7.54 -11.85
CA CYS A 223 7.34 -6.46 -12.76
C CYS A 223 6.59 -5.16 -12.44
N ALA A 224 7.03 -4.07 -13.06
CA ALA A 224 6.34 -2.78 -13.03
C ALA A 224 5.64 -2.50 -14.36
N VAL A 225 4.38 -2.06 -14.29
CA VAL A 225 3.53 -1.76 -15.45
C VAL A 225 3.00 -0.33 -15.33
N PRO A 226 3.30 0.58 -16.28
CA PRO A 226 2.71 1.91 -16.31
C PRO A 226 1.18 1.85 -16.26
N ILE A 227 0.55 2.80 -15.57
CA ILE A 227 -0.90 2.74 -15.33
C ILE A 227 -1.74 2.83 -16.61
N ASP A 228 -1.17 3.40 -17.67
CA ASP A 228 -1.73 3.56 -19.00
C ASP A 228 -1.11 2.63 -20.05
N ALA A 229 -0.45 1.55 -19.61
CA ALA A 229 0.06 0.53 -20.50
C ALA A 229 -1.05 -0.02 -21.42
N LYS A 230 -0.75 -0.13 -22.72
CA LYS A 230 -1.68 -0.71 -23.69
C LYS A 230 -2.06 -2.14 -23.27
N GLY A 231 -3.36 -2.42 -23.22
CA GLY A 231 -3.90 -3.71 -22.79
C GLY A 231 -4.28 -3.75 -21.29
N LEU A 232 -3.96 -2.72 -20.51
CA LEU A 232 -4.41 -2.59 -19.13
C LEU A 232 -5.77 -1.89 -19.07
N THR A 233 -6.76 -2.55 -18.47
CA THR A 233 -8.07 -1.97 -18.14
C THR A 233 -8.30 -2.04 -16.64
N ILE A 234 -8.72 -0.92 -16.05
CA ILE A 234 -8.94 -0.78 -14.59
C ILE A 234 -10.43 -0.59 -14.34
N ILE A 235 -11.09 -1.56 -13.72
CA ILE A 235 -12.49 -1.47 -13.33
C ILE A 235 -12.57 -1.14 -11.85
N SER A 236 -13.23 -0.05 -11.51
CA SER A 236 -13.17 0.54 -10.18
C SER A 236 -14.52 1.05 -9.69
N ARG A 237 -14.50 1.54 -8.45
CA ARG A 237 -15.65 2.13 -7.75
C ARG A 237 -15.29 3.55 -7.28
N PRO A 238 -16.25 4.39 -6.88
CA PRO A 238 -15.96 5.67 -6.27
C PRO A 238 -15.06 5.53 -5.03
N ALA A 239 -14.17 6.50 -4.83
CA ALA A 239 -13.40 6.61 -3.61
C ALA A 239 -14.24 7.33 -2.54
N GLY A 240 -14.68 6.61 -1.52
CA GLY A 240 -15.51 7.21 -0.46
C GLY A 240 -16.95 7.50 -0.90
N ARG A 241 -17.51 8.63 -0.44
CA ARG A 241 -18.89 9.07 -0.70
C ARG A 241 -18.91 10.50 -1.28
N PRO A 242 -18.27 10.73 -2.44
CA PRO A 242 -18.22 12.04 -3.05
C PRO A 242 -19.62 12.51 -3.47
N GLY A 243 -19.90 13.81 -3.31
CA GLY A 243 -21.21 14.39 -3.64
C GLY A 243 -22.28 14.25 -2.54
N GLU A 244 -22.01 13.49 -1.48
CA GLU A 244 -22.91 13.40 -0.32
C GLU A 244 -22.55 14.48 0.71
N ALA A 245 -23.38 15.55 0.79
CA ALA A 245 -23.09 16.73 1.61
C ALA A 245 -22.90 16.42 3.11
N ASP A 246 -23.67 15.47 3.64
CA ASP A 246 -23.61 15.07 5.06
C ASP A 246 -22.42 14.14 5.36
N ALA A 247 -21.80 13.57 4.32
CA ALA A 247 -20.71 12.61 4.45
C ALA A 247 -19.34 13.31 4.51
N HIS A 248 -19.21 14.39 5.30
CA HIS A 248 -18.07 15.33 5.28
C HIS A 248 -16.69 14.68 5.18
N PHE A 249 -16.42 13.66 6.01
CA PHE A 249 -15.14 12.95 5.98
C PHE A 249 -15.00 12.12 4.71
N SER A 250 -15.95 11.23 4.41
CA SER A 250 -15.88 10.32 3.25
C SER A 250 -16.06 11.02 1.90
N ALA A 251 -16.58 12.24 1.88
CA ALA A 251 -16.63 13.12 0.72
C ALA A 251 -15.28 13.82 0.49
N LYS A 252 -14.49 14.03 1.54
CA LYS A 252 -13.13 14.60 1.47
C LYS A 252 -12.07 13.53 1.24
N TYR A 253 -12.07 12.45 2.01
CA TYR A 253 -11.09 11.37 1.97
C TYR A 253 -11.77 10.02 1.81
N GLY A 254 -11.18 9.16 1.00
CA GLY A 254 -11.68 7.82 0.77
C GLY A 254 -10.63 6.98 0.08
N GLN A 255 -10.98 5.73 -0.21
CA GLN A 255 -10.15 4.86 -1.03
C GLN A 255 -11.03 4.21 -2.07
N SER A 256 -10.52 4.16 -3.30
CA SER A 256 -11.05 3.26 -4.31
C SER A 256 -10.28 1.94 -4.29
N THR A 257 -10.88 0.92 -4.87
CA THR A 257 -10.27 -0.38 -5.13
C THR A 257 -10.62 -0.78 -6.54
N ALA A 258 -9.68 -1.38 -7.26
CA ALA A 258 -9.89 -1.78 -8.64
C ALA A 258 -9.65 -3.27 -8.89
N VAL A 259 -10.25 -3.75 -9.96
CA VAL A 259 -9.84 -4.94 -10.69
C VAL A 259 -9.00 -4.46 -11.87
N CYS A 260 -7.76 -4.93 -11.97
CA CYS A 260 -6.87 -4.64 -13.08
C CYS A 260 -6.83 -5.85 -14.00
N HIS A 261 -7.33 -5.69 -15.22
CA HIS A 261 -7.33 -6.69 -16.27
C HIS A 261 -6.19 -6.39 -17.25
N PHE A 262 -5.30 -7.35 -17.43
CA PHE A 262 -4.17 -7.31 -18.34
C PHE A 262 -4.54 -8.18 -19.55
N ASP A 263 -4.71 -7.56 -20.72
CA ASP A 263 -4.89 -8.24 -22.00
C ASP A 263 -3.63 -8.03 -22.85
N GLN A 264 -2.76 -9.04 -22.87
CA GLN A 264 -1.54 -9.06 -23.67
C GLN A 264 -0.66 -7.81 -23.49
N VAL A 265 -0.42 -7.44 -22.23
CA VAL A 265 0.41 -6.27 -21.89
C VAL A 265 1.88 -6.63 -22.07
N LEU A 266 2.58 -5.91 -22.95
CA LEU A 266 4.03 -6.03 -23.11
C LEU A 266 4.74 -5.30 -21.96
N VAL A 267 5.62 -6.01 -21.26
CA VAL A 267 6.48 -5.48 -20.21
C VAL A 267 7.94 -5.61 -20.63
N PRO A 268 8.64 -4.48 -20.87
CA PRO A 268 10.06 -4.48 -21.24
C PRO A 268 10.96 -5.13 -20.17
N TRP A 269 12.08 -5.73 -20.59
CA TRP A 269 12.97 -6.49 -19.69
C TRP A 269 13.58 -5.68 -18.53
N ASP A 270 13.79 -4.38 -18.72
CA ASP A 270 14.26 -3.45 -17.68
C ASP A 270 13.21 -3.20 -16.58
N GLN A 271 11.94 -3.50 -16.86
CA GLN A 271 10.83 -3.42 -15.91
C GLN A 271 10.42 -4.80 -15.33
N VAL A 272 11.12 -5.87 -15.70
CA VAL A 272 10.91 -7.24 -15.19
C VAL A 272 11.91 -7.56 -14.10
N PHE A 273 11.42 -7.75 -12.89
CA PHE A 273 12.23 -8.06 -11.71
C PHE A 273 12.50 -9.55 -11.56
N PHE A 274 11.52 -10.40 -11.90
CA PHE A 274 11.72 -11.82 -12.17
C PHE A 274 10.57 -12.39 -13.00
N ALA A 275 10.81 -13.49 -13.69
CA ALA A 275 9.89 -14.10 -14.63
C ALA A 275 10.19 -15.61 -14.78
N GLY A 276 9.64 -16.44 -13.90
CA GLY A 276 9.80 -17.90 -13.92
C GLY A 276 10.47 -18.50 -12.69
N GLU A 277 11.16 -17.67 -11.89
CA GLU A 277 11.89 -18.04 -10.68
C GLU A 277 10.95 -18.40 -9.52
N HIS A 278 10.17 -19.46 -9.69
CA HIS A 278 9.10 -19.87 -8.78
C HIS A 278 9.56 -20.12 -7.33
N ASP A 279 10.79 -20.62 -7.15
CA ASP A 279 11.37 -20.93 -5.84
C ASP A 279 11.49 -19.70 -4.91
N TYR A 280 11.48 -18.49 -5.47
CA TYR A 280 11.63 -17.23 -4.74
C TYR A 280 10.30 -16.54 -4.41
N THR A 281 9.19 -17.06 -4.94
CA THR A 281 7.87 -16.44 -4.75
C THR A 281 7.37 -16.53 -3.30
N GLU A 282 7.76 -17.56 -2.55
CA GLU A 282 7.45 -17.66 -1.12
C GLU A 282 8.10 -16.52 -0.32
N HIS A 283 9.38 -16.25 -0.58
CA HIS A 283 10.12 -15.20 0.10
C HIS A 283 9.49 -13.83 -0.23
N LEU A 284 9.27 -13.50 -1.51
CA LEU A 284 8.61 -12.24 -1.89
C LEU A 284 7.25 -12.05 -1.20
N VAL A 285 6.38 -13.06 -1.27
CA VAL A 285 5.01 -12.96 -0.74
C VAL A 285 5.01 -12.86 0.77
N THR A 286 5.88 -13.62 1.45
CA THR A 286 6.00 -13.59 2.91
C THR A 286 6.58 -12.27 3.38
N SER A 287 7.63 -11.76 2.72
CA SER A 287 8.23 -10.47 3.01
C SER A 287 7.25 -9.32 2.83
N TYR A 288 6.52 -9.27 1.70
CA TYR A 288 5.47 -8.26 1.50
C TYR A 288 4.38 -8.36 2.56
N ALA A 289 3.87 -9.58 2.82
CA ALA A 289 2.83 -9.77 3.83
C ALA A 289 3.30 -9.29 5.21
N ASN A 290 4.55 -9.54 5.57
CA ASN A 290 5.12 -9.12 6.84
C ASN A 290 5.22 -7.58 6.94
N HIS A 291 5.80 -6.93 5.92
CA HIS A 291 5.86 -5.46 5.83
C HIS A 291 4.48 -4.83 5.87
N HIS A 292 3.52 -5.40 5.14
CA HIS A 292 2.17 -4.87 5.02
C HIS A 292 1.31 -5.11 6.26
N ARG A 293 1.50 -6.24 6.97
CA ARG A 293 0.89 -6.48 8.29
C ARG A 293 1.32 -5.41 9.28
N HIS A 294 2.60 -5.06 9.28
CA HIS A 294 3.15 -3.98 10.10
C HIS A 294 2.56 -2.60 9.73
N SER A 295 2.53 -2.24 8.44
CA SER A 295 1.93 -0.96 8.03
C SER A 295 0.41 -0.89 8.29
N CYS A 296 -0.31 -2.00 8.17
CA CYS A 296 -1.74 -2.08 8.53
C CYS A 296 -2.00 -1.70 10.00
N ILE A 297 -1.09 -2.07 10.91
CA ILE A 297 -1.19 -1.74 12.33
C ILE A 297 -1.14 -0.22 12.51
N GLY A 298 -0.14 0.46 11.93
CA GLY A 298 -0.03 1.92 11.99
C GLY A 298 -1.22 2.63 11.35
N ALA A 299 -1.66 2.14 10.18
CA ALA A 299 -2.77 2.77 9.46
C ALA A 299 -4.08 2.69 10.25
N ARG A 300 -4.33 1.55 10.89
CA ARG A 300 -5.53 1.34 11.71
C ARG A 300 -5.45 2.02 13.07
N ALA A 301 -4.24 2.23 13.60
CA ALA A 301 -4.06 3.06 14.79
C ALA A 301 -4.43 4.51 14.50
N GLY A 302 -3.98 5.07 13.36
CA GLY A 302 -4.34 6.42 12.95
C GLY A 302 -5.84 6.60 12.73
N PHE A 303 -6.50 5.61 12.13
CA PHE A 303 -7.96 5.60 12.04
C PHE A 303 -8.63 5.45 13.42
N GLY A 304 -8.04 4.68 14.33
CA GLY A 304 -8.46 4.57 15.72
C GLY A 304 -8.42 5.92 16.45
N ASP A 305 -7.37 6.71 16.25
CA ASP A 305 -7.24 8.07 16.80
C ASP A 305 -8.38 8.98 16.35
N LEU A 306 -8.78 8.89 15.06
CA LEU A 306 -9.94 9.59 14.52
C LEU A 306 -11.24 9.18 15.23
N LEU A 307 -11.46 7.87 15.41
CA LEU A 307 -12.65 7.38 16.12
C LEU A 307 -12.68 7.81 17.58
N ILE A 308 -11.53 7.81 18.26
CA ILE A 308 -11.42 8.25 19.65
C ILE A 308 -11.79 9.73 19.75
N GLY A 309 -11.21 10.59 18.89
CA GLY A 309 -11.53 12.01 18.87
C GLY A 309 -13.00 12.29 18.53
N ALA A 310 -13.53 11.60 17.52
CA ALA A 310 -14.94 11.72 17.13
C ALA A 310 -15.88 11.30 18.28
N GLY A 311 -15.59 10.18 18.95
CA GLY A 311 -16.38 9.71 20.09
C GLY A 311 -16.37 10.68 21.27
N ALA A 312 -15.22 11.33 21.52
CA ALA A 312 -15.10 12.37 22.53
C ALA A 312 -15.96 13.60 22.20
N LEU A 313 -15.82 14.13 20.99
CA LEU A 313 -16.58 15.28 20.53
C LEU A 313 -18.09 15.02 20.47
N MET A 314 -18.51 13.81 20.06
CA MET A 314 -19.92 13.44 20.06
C MET A 314 -20.51 13.35 21.45
N THR A 315 -19.74 12.81 22.40
CA THR A 315 -20.15 12.77 23.82
C THR A 315 -20.39 14.19 24.35
N GLU A 316 -19.46 15.12 24.10
CA GLU A 316 -19.59 16.53 24.49
C GLU A 316 -20.77 17.22 23.79
N ALA A 317 -20.94 17.00 22.47
CA ALA A 317 -22.01 17.59 21.67
C ALA A 317 -23.40 17.14 22.14
N ASN A 318 -23.52 15.91 22.65
CA ASN A 318 -24.74 15.38 23.26
C ASN A 318 -24.98 15.94 24.69
N GLY A 319 -24.13 16.83 25.19
CA GLY A 319 -24.24 17.43 26.52
C GLY A 319 -23.85 16.48 27.66
N LEU A 320 -23.10 15.43 27.36
CA LEU A 320 -22.66 14.44 28.33
C LEU A 320 -21.19 14.70 28.72
N ASP A 321 -20.89 14.50 29.99
CA ASP A 321 -19.52 14.59 30.52
C ASP A 321 -19.05 13.19 30.94
N MET A 322 -18.01 12.67 30.28
CA MET A 322 -17.42 11.36 30.60
C MET A 322 -16.91 11.25 32.03
N ALA A 323 -16.61 12.36 32.71
CA ALA A 323 -16.25 12.34 34.13
C ALA A 323 -17.43 11.91 35.01
N THR A 324 -18.66 12.17 34.57
CA THR A 324 -19.91 11.90 35.32
C THR A 324 -20.72 10.75 34.74
N VAL A 325 -20.39 10.26 33.54
CA VAL A 325 -21.07 9.16 32.84
C VAL A 325 -20.11 7.94 32.71
N PRO A 326 -20.08 7.03 33.69
CA PRO A 326 -19.05 5.98 33.77
C PRO A 326 -19.02 5.04 32.57
N HIS A 327 -20.18 4.64 32.04
CA HIS A 327 -20.22 3.67 30.95
C HIS A 327 -19.60 4.22 29.65
N LEU A 328 -19.77 5.51 29.34
CA LEU A 328 -19.12 6.14 28.18
C LEU A 328 -17.62 6.23 28.37
N ARG A 329 -17.16 6.57 29.59
CA ARG A 329 -15.74 6.58 29.93
C ARG A 329 -15.12 5.19 29.78
N ASP A 330 -15.81 4.15 30.24
CA ASP A 330 -15.33 2.76 30.15
C ASP A 330 -15.27 2.30 28.68
N SER A 331 -16.28 2.64 27.86
CA SER A 331 -16.29 2.35 26.43
C SER A 331 -15.16 3.09 25.69
N MET A 332 -14.89 4.35 26.02
CA MET A 332 -13.76 5.10 25.46
C MET A 332 -12.40 4.54 25.90
N ALA A 333 -12.26 4.13 27.17
CA ALA A 333 -11.06 3.46 27.66
C ALA A 333 -10.82 2.12 26.93
N GLU A 334 -11.89 1.38 26.65
CA GLU A 334 -11.81 0.15 25.85
C GLU A 334 -11.34 0.44 24.42
N LEU A 335 -11.89 1.46 23.75
CA LEU A 335 -11.46 1.85 22.41
C LEU A 335 -9.96 2.22 22.38
N ILE A 336 -9.50 3.02 23.35
CA ILE A 336 -8.08 3.38 23.49
C ILE A 336 -7.23 2.13 23.71
N LYS A 337 -7.65 1.22 24.60
CA LYS A 337 -6.94 -0.03 24.88
C LYS A 337 -6.80 -0.90 23.63
N LEU A 338 -7.84 -0.99 22.80
CA LEU A 338 -7.80 -1.74 21.54
C LEU A 338 -6.80 -1.11 20.58
N VAL A 339 -6.91 0.20 20.35
CA VAL A 339 -6.04 0.96 19.43
C VAL A 339 -4.57 0.86 19.83
N GLU A 340 -4.26 1.18 21.08
CA GLU A 340 -2.87 1.11 21.56
C GLU A 340 -2.38 -0.33 21.71
N GLY A 341 -3.28 -1.29 21.97
CA GLY A 341 -2.94 -2.70 22.10
C GLY A 341 -2.35 -3.29 20.82
N PHE A 342 -3.02 -3.13 19.67
CA PHE A 342 -2.44 -3.59 18.41
C PHE A 342 -1.29 -2.68 17.94
N PHE A 343 -1.30 -1.38 18.27
CA PHE A 343 -0.19 -0.47 17.93
C PHE A 343 1.11 -0.87 18.63
N ALA A 344 1.04 -1.27 19.91
CA ALA A 344 2.17 -1.80 20.66
C ALA A 344 2.79 -3.04 19.99
N CYS A 345 1.99 -3.89 19.33
CA CYS A 345 2.53 -4.99 18.52
C CYS A 345 3.34 -4.48 17.30
N GLY A 346 2.92 -3.40 16.67
CA GLY A 346 3.69 -2.75 15.60
C GLY A 346 5.03 -2.20 16.10
N VAL A 347 5.01 -1.54 17.26
CA VAL A 347 6.23 -1.04 17.93
C VAL A 347 7.16 -2.20 18.26
N ALA A 348 6.66 -3.28 18.85
CA ALA A 348 7.44 -4.48 19.13
C ALA A 348 8.01 -5.09 17.84
N ALA A 349 7.21 -5.20 16.78
CA ALA A 349 7.67 -5.69 15.48
C ALA A 349 8.77 -4.81 14.86
N SER A 350 8.74 -3.49 15.08
CA SER A 350 9.81 -2.58 14.67
C SER A 350 11.07 -2.77 15.50
N VAL A 351 10.94 -2.75 16.84
CA VAL A 351 12.06 -2.82 17.79
C VAL A 351 12.83 -4.13 17.65
N TYR A 352 12.10 -5.26 17.57
CA TYR A 352 12.66 -6.60 17.37
C TYR A 352 12.84 -6.96 15.90
N GLY A 353 12.76 -5.98 15.00
CA GLY A 353 12.94 -6.20 13.56
C GLY A 353 14.23 -6.95 13.26
N ILE A 354 14.21 -7.74 12.20
CA ILE A 354 15.29 -8.65 11.81
C ILE A 354 16.01 -8.12 10.58
N GLU A 355 17.32 -8.33 10.54
CA GLU A 355 18.12 -8.09 9.34
C GLU A 355 17.80 -9.18 8.30
N ASP A 356 17.50 -8.75 7.09
CA ASP A 356 17.43 -9.62 5.92
C ASP A 356 18.83 -9.77 5.30
N PRO A 357 19.17 -10.93 4.70
CA PRO A 357 20.45 -11.11 4.01
C PRO A 357 20.79 -10.02 2.98
N SER A 358 19.79 -9.35 2.39
CA SER A 358 19.98 -8.21 1.51
C SER A 358 20.55 -6.95 2.19
N GLY A 359 20.77 -6.97 3.51
CA GLY A 359 21.13 -5.82 4.34
C GLY A 359 19.98 -4.85 4.61
N SER A 360 18.74 -5.23 4.24
CA SER A 360 17.53 -4.47 4.59
C SER A 360 16.96 -4.97 5.92
N TRP A 361 15.98 -4.26 6.48
CA TRP A 361 15.32 -4.65 7.73
C TRP A 361 13.86 -5.05 7.52
N MET A 362 13.43 -6.13 8.18
CA MET A 362 12.04 -6.56 8.22
C MET A 362 11.43 -6.39 9.62
N PRO A 363 10.11 -6.12 9.70
CA PRO A 363 9.38 -6.28 10.95
C PRO A 363 9.55 -7.69 11.52
N GLU A 364 9.58 -7.84 12.84
CA GLU A 364 9.54 -9.16 13.45
C GLU A 364 8.21 -9.86 13.09
N PRO A 365 8.23 -11.05 12.47
CA PRO A 365 7.03 -11.66 11.91
C PRO A 365 5.96 -12.06 12.93
N ILE A 366 6.33 -12.52 14.13
CA ILE A 366 5.36 -12.94 15.14
C ILE A 366 4.55 -11.73 15.60
N PHE A 367 5.20 -10.63 15.97
CA PHE A 367 4.53 -9.42 16.44
C PHE A 367 3.70 -8.73 15.34
N SER A 368 4.19 -8.70 14.09
CA SER A 368 3.41 -8.15 12.97
C SER A 368 2.16 -9.00 12.69
N ASN A 369 2.28 -10.34 12.78
CA ASN A 369 1.16 -11.26 12.62
C ASN A 369 0.12 -11.11 13.73
N VAL A 370 0.57 -11.09 14.99
CA VAL A 370 -0.32 -10.92 16.15
C VAL A 370 -1.02 -9.57 16.09
N GLY A 371 -0.31 -8.48 15.82
CA GLY A 371 -0.91 -7.15 15.68
C GLY A 371 -1.92 -7.08 14.54
N LYS A 372 -1.63 -7.70 13.38
CA LYS A 372 -2.61 -7.82 12.29
C LYS A 372 -3.84 -8.64 12.70
N LEU A 373 -3.66 -9.72 13.46
CA LEU A 373 -4.78 -10.55 13.88
C LEU A 373 -5.67 -9.79 14.86
N LEU A 374 -5.08 -9.16 15.87
CA LEU A 374 -5.79 -8.32 16.84
C LEU A 374 -6.60 -7.23 16.13
N LEU A 375 -5.97 -6.47 15.21
CA LEU A 375 -6.69 -5.43 14.49
C LEU A 375 -7.81 -6.00 13.62
N ALA A 376 -7.62 -7.16 12.99
CA ALA A 376 -8.60 -7.74 12.07
C ALA A 376 -9.84 -8.27 12.80
N THR A 377 -9.70 -8.73 14.03
CA THR A 377 -10.82 -9.22 14.84
C THR A 377 -11.48 -8.11 15.64
N GLN A 378 -10.72 -7.14 16.14
CA GLN A 378 -11.21 -6.09 17.03
C GLN A 378 -11.67 -4.82 16.32
N ILE A 379 -11.45 -4.69 15.01
CA ILE A 379 -11.97 -3.53 14.25
C ILE A 379 -13.49 -3.41 14.36
N TYR A 380 -14.21 -4.52 14.48
CA TYR A 380 -15.67 -4.51 14.66
C TYR A 380 -16.07 -3.98 16.05
N ASP A 381 -15.29 -4.29 17.09
CA ASP A 381 -15.49 -3.74 18.42
C ASP A 381 -15.22 -2.23 18.45
N MET A 382 -14.19 -1.75 17.73
CA MET A 382 -13.93 -0.32 17.59
C MET A 382 -15.14 0.43 17.00
N HIS A 383 -15.75 -0.10 15.93
CA HIS A 383 -16.93 0.52 15.32
C HIS A 383 -18.17 0.39 16.23
N ARG A 384 -18.35 -0.75 16.90
CA ARG A 384 -19.44 -0.94 17.87
C ARG A 384 -19.38 0.11 18.97
N ILE A 385 -18.18 0.35 19.53
CA ILE A 385 -17.96 1.39 20.54
C ILE A 385 -18.23 2.78 19.94
N ALA A 386 -17.75 3.06 18.74
CA ALA A 386 -18.02 4.33 18.06
C ALA A 386 -19.53 4.61 17.92
N HIS A 387 -20.32 3.61 17.55
CA HIS A 387 -21.79 3.73 17.49
C HIS A 387 -22.42 3.93 18.87
N GLU A 388 -21.88 3.27 19.90
CA GLU A 388 -22.36 3.41 21.28
C GLU A 388 -22.21 4.84 21.79
N VAL A 389 -21.06 5.47 21.51
CA VAL A 389 -20.77 6.85 21.96
C VAL A 389 -21.42 7.92 21.07
N SER A 390 -21.69 7.62 19.79
CA SER A 390 -22.35 8.57 18.88
C SER A 390 -23.87 8.63 19.08
N GLY A 391 -24.50 7.52 19.47
CA GLY A 391 -25.96 7.39 19.48
C GLY A 391 -26.53 6.99 18.11
N GLY A 392 -27.85 6.98 17.99
CA GLY A 392 -28.58 6.42 16.84
C GLY A 392 -29.01 7.41 15.75
N LEU A 393 -28.64 8.69 15.86
CA LEU A 393 -28.75 9.68 14.78
C LEU A 393 -27.56 9.48 13.83
#